data_AF-A0A4Y3G9J4-F1
#
_entry.id   AF-A0A4Y3G9J4-F1
#
_cell.length_a   1.000
_cell.length_b   1.000
_cell.length_c   1.000
_cell.angle_alpha   90.00
_cell.angle_beta   90.00
_cell.angle_gamma   90.00
#
_symmetry.space_group_name_H-M   'P 1'
#
loop_
_entity.id
_entity.type
_entity.pdbx_description
1 polymer ?
#
loop_
_entity_poly.entity_id
_entity_poly.type
_entity_poly.pdbx_seq_one_letter_code
_entity_poly.pdbx_strand_id
1 'polypeptide(L)'
;MAARISENEFLRRAAARFGNRFDYTGIHYRSYKSPLKIRCRRHPVQLITISPEKHLQTTGGCKHCLRERRIAALERELNRNPTTYSTGSEQSGTRLDDDLVQAR
;
A
#
# COMPACT_ATOMS: atom_id res chain seq x y z
N MET A 1 -12.09 28.94 -10.58
CA MET A 1 -13.36 28.42 -10.05
C MET A 1 -13.20 26.94 -9.68
N ALA A 2 -13.54 26.54 -8.46
CA ALA A 2 -13.49 25.12 -8.07
C ALA A 2 -14.68 24.38 -8.70
N ALA A 3 -14.39 23.46 -9.63
CA ALA A 3 -15.42 22.62 -10.25
C ALA A 3 -16.13 21.81 -9.16
N ARG A 4 -17.45 21.99 -9.03
CA ARG A 4 -18.28 21.11 -8.21
C ARG A 4 -18.22 19.72 -8.83
N ILE A 5 -17.52 18.79 -8.19
CA ILE A 5 -17.59 17.38 -8.57
C ILE A 5 -19.00 16.91 -8.21
N SER A 6 -19.77 16.53 -9.22
CA SER A 6 -21.07 15.88 -9.06
C SER A 6 -20.89 14.41 -8.68
N GLU A 7 -21.92 13.80 -8.10
CA GLU A 7 -21.94 12.39 -7.72
C GLU A 7 -21.50 11.46 -8.87
N ASN A 8 -22.03 11.68 -10.08
CA ASN A 8 -21.68 10.91 -11.27
C ASN A 8 -20.19 10.96 -11.61
N GLU A 9 -19.57 12.14 -11.50
CA GLU A 9 -18.14 12.30 -11.79
C GLU A 9 -17.29 11.62 -10.71
N PHE A 10 -17.72 11.68 -9.45
CA PHE A 10 -17.09 10.91 -8.37
C PHE A 10 -17.17 9.40 -8.64
N LEU A 11 -18.35 8.89 -8.98
CA LEU A 11 -18.57 7.48 -9.29
C LEU A 11 -17.73 7.03 -10.49
N ARG A 12 -17.64 7.84 -11.55
CA ARG A 12 -16.81 7.55 -12.73
C ARG A 12 -15.33 7.44 -12.37
N ARG A 13 -14.80 8.40 -11.59
CA ARG A 13 -13.39 8.37 -11.13
C ARG A 13 -13.12 7.21 -10.18
N ALA A 14 -14.07 6.92 -9.29
CA ALA A 14 -13.96 5.83 -8.34
C ALA A 14 -13.99 4.46 -9.06
N ALA A 15 -14.89 4.27 -10.02
CA ALA A 15 -14.95 3.08 -10.87
C ALA A 15 -13.69 2.92 -11.72
N ALA A 16 -13.13 4.01 -12.27
CA ALA A 16 -11.89 3.94 -13.05
C ALA A 16 -10.67 3.49 -12.22
N ARG A 17 -10.60 3.88 -10.94
CA ARG A 17 -9.46 3.53 -10.06
C ARG A 17 -9.64 2.25 -9.26
N PHE A 18 -10.86 1.99 -8.80
CA PHE A 18 -11.17 0.89 -7.90
C PHE A 18 -12.01 -0.21 -8.55
N GLY A 19 -12.61 0.05 -9.72
CA GLY A 19 -13.47 -0.91 -10.41
C GLY A 19 -14.66 -1.33 -9.55
N ASN A 20 -14.92 -2.64 -9.53
CA ASN A 20 -16.04 -3.25 -8.82
C ASN A 20 -15.69 -3.65 -7.36
N ARG A 21 -14.65 -3.06 -6.76
CA ARG A 21 -14.20 -3.42 -5.40
C ARG A 21 -15.09 -2.87 -4.30
N PHE A 22 -15.79 -1.77 -4.57
CA PHE A 22 -16.68 -1.10 -3.64
C PHE A 22 -18.09 -1.06 -4.17
N ASP A 23 -19.02 -1.22 -3.26
CA ASP A 23 -20.43 -1.09 -3.51
C ASP A 23 -20.89 0.30 -3.10
N TYR A 24 -21.52 0.98 -4.06
CA TYR A 24 -22.03 2.34 -3.93
C TYR A 24 -23.56 2.39 -3.87
N THR A 25 -24.26 1.25 -3.67
CA THR A 25 -25.73 1.17 -3.80
C THR A 25 -26.52 2.00 -2.78
N GLY A 26 -25.89 2.46 -1.70
CA GLY A 26 -26.50 3.29 -0.66
C GLY A 26 -25.73 4.57 -0.34
N ILE A 27 -24.97 5.12 -1.30
CA ILE A 27 -24.26 6.38 -1.05
C ILE A 27 -25.26 7.54 -0.94
N HIS A 28 -25.02 8.43 0.02
CA HIS A 28 -25.70 9.71 0.10
C HIS A 28 -24.70 10.81 -0.26
N TYR A 29 -24.64 11.16 -1.55
CA TYR A 29 -23.75 12.23 -2.01
C TYR A 29 -24.33 13.61 -1.70
N ARG A 30 -23.84 14.25 -0.62
CA ARG A 30 -24.23 15.62 -0.26
C ARG A 30 -23.28 16.67 -0.84
N SER A 31 -21.97 16.41 -0.79
CA SER A 31 -20.91 17.33 -1.22
C SER A 31 -19.55 16.62 -1.22
N TYR A 32 -18.55 17.20 -1.90
CA TYR A 32 -17.19 16.64 -2.00
C TYR A 32 -16.48 16.45 -0.65
N LYS A 33 -16.80 17.29 0.34
CA LYS A 33 -16.28 17.19 1.72
C LYS A 33 -17.16 16.33 2.64
N SER A 34 -18.40 16.06 2.24
CA SER A 34 -19.35 15.36 3.10
C SER A 34 -19.01 13.86 3.16
N PRO A 35 -19.00 13.25 4.35
CA PRO A 35 -18.74 11.83 4.47
C PRO A 35 -19.87 11.01 3.86
N LEU A 36 -19.52 10.01 3.07
CA LEU A 36 -20.45 9.02 2.51
C LEU A 36 -20.11 7.62 3.01
N LYS A 37 -21.11 6.74 3.01
CA LYS A 37 -20.98 5.36 3.47
C LYS A 37 -20.82 4.45 2.25
N ILE A 38 -19.70 3.75 2.17
CA ILE A 38 -19.44 2.75 1.11
C ILE A 38 -19.18 1.40 1.73
N ARG A 39 -19.47 0.33 0.99
CA ARG A 39 -19.20 -1.05 1.43
C ARG A 39 -18.11 -1.66 0.56
N CYS A 40 -17.16 -2.38 1.14
CA CYS A 40 -16.21 -3.15 0.34
C CYS A 40 -16.84 -4.51 -0.03
N ARG A 41 -16.82 -4.88 -1.32
CA ARG A 41 -17.29 -6.18 -1.79
C ARG A 41 -16.23 -7.28 -1.65
N ARG A 42 -14.95 -6.90 -1.66
CA ARG A 42 -13.82 -7.84 -1.58
C ARG A 42 -13.55 -8.37 -0.18
N HIS A 43 -13.88 -7.60 0.86
CA HIS A 43 -13.61 -7.98 2.24
C HIS A 43 -14.90 -7.93 3.06
N PRO A 44 -15.09 -8.85 4.02
CA PRO A 44 -16.21 -8.84 4.94
C PRO A 44 -16.02 -7.73 5.99
N VAL A 45 -16.22 -6.48 5.57
CA VAL A 45 -16.11 -5.30 6.43
C VAL A 45 -17.44 -4.56 6.52
N GLN A 46 -17.66 -3.90 7.65
CA GLN A 46 -18.79 -2.99 7.85
C GLN A 46 -18.72 -1.77 6.92
N LEU A 47 -19.82 -1.00 6.86
CA LEU A 47 -19.88 0.25 6.10
C LEU A 47 -18.76 1.20 6.53
N ILE A 48 -18.05 1.73 5.54
CA ILE A 48 -16.91 2.63 5.72
C ILE A 48 -17.40 4.04 5.47
N THR A 49 -17.21 4.91 6.45
CA THR A 49 -17.52 6.34 6.33
C THR A 49 -16.29 7.07 5.84
N ILE A 50 -16.32 7.61 4.62
CA ILE A 50 -15.21 8.35 4.02
C ILE A 50 -15.73 9.48 3.13
N SER A 51 -15.04 10.62 3.12
CA SER A 51 -15.37 11.72 2.21
C SER A 51 -14.87 11.42 0.78
N PRO A 52 -15.60 11.85 -0.27
CA PRO A 52 -15.18 11.72 -1.68
C PRO A 52 -13.75 12.18 -1.95
N GLU A 53 -13.37 13.33 -1.39
CA GLU A 53 -12.02 13.89 -1.51
C GLU A 53 -10.95 12.92 -1.00
N LYS A 54 -11.12 12.43 0.23
CA LYS A 54 -10.20 11.47 0.84
C LYS A 54 -10.22 10.14 0.09
N HIS A 55 -11.38 9.69 -0.37
CA HIS A 55 -11.49 8.44 -1.13
C HIS A 55 -10.72 8.50 -2.44
N LEU A 56 -10.74 9.64 -3.15
CA LEU A 56 -9.95 9.86 -4.35
C LEU A 56 -8.47 10.14 -4.08
N GLN A 57 -8.12 10.89 -3.02
CA GLN A 57 -6.71 11.18 -2.72
C GLN A 57 -5.97 9.97 -2.16
N THR A 58 -6.59 9.23 -1.25
CA THR A 58 -6.05 7.99 -0.69
C THR A 58 -6.30 6.82 -1.65
N THR A 59 -5.71 5.65 -1.35
CA THR A 59 -6.16 4.35 -1.89
C THR A 59 -7.55 3.97 -1.36
N GLY A 60 -8.48 4.93 -1.28
CA GLY A 60 -9.74 4.89 -0.56
C GLY A 60 -10.35 3.50 -0.43
N GLY A 61 -10.46 3.01 0.80
CA GLY A 61 -10.93 1.65 1.02
C GLY A 61 -10.91 1.20 2.47
N CYS A 62 -11.25 -0.08 2.65
CA CYS A 62 -11.21 -0.73 3.93
C CYS A 62 -9.77 -0.95 4.40
N LYS A 63 -9.61 -1.13 5.73
CA LYS A 63 -8.32 -1.42 6.37
C LYS A 63 -7.55 -2.59 5.70
N HIS A 64 -8.27 -3.59 5.19
CA HIS A 64 -7.68 -4.75 4.51
C HIS A 64 -7.12 -4.38 3.13
N CYS A 65 -7.90 -3.69 2.29
CA CYS A 65 -7.44 -3.21 0.98
C CYS A 65 -6.19 -2.32 1.11
N LEU A 66 -6.14 -1.46 2.15
CA LEU A 66 -4.98 -0.61 2.40
C LEU A 66 -3.76 -1.44 2.81
N ARG A 67 -3.96 -2.46 3.65
CA ARG A 67 -2.90 -3.37 4.08
C ARG A 67 -2.33 -4.19 2.92
N GLU A 68 -3.18 -4.80 2.08
CA GLU A 68 -2.75 -5.52 0.87
C GLU A 68 -1.89 -4.63 -0.03
N ARG A 69 -2.32 -3.38 -0.28
CA ARG A 69 -1.56 -2.47 -1.14
C ARG A 69 -0.23 -2.05 -0.51
N ARG A 70 -0.19 -1.86 0.81
CA ARG A 70 1.04 -1.53 1.53
C ARG A 70 2.03 -2.70 1.45
N ILE A 71 1.56 -3.93 1.64
CA ILE A 71 2.38 -5.13 1.48
C ILE A 71 2.94 -5.20 0.04
N ALA A 72 2.08 -5.04 -0.98
CA ALA A 72 2.51 -5.05 -2.37
C ALA A 72 3.50 -3.92 -2.73
N ALA A 73 3.45 -2.77 -2.04
CA ALA A 73 4.43 -1.70 -2.21
C ALA A 73 5.78 -2.10 -1.59
N LEU A 74 5.78 -2.60 -0.35
CA LEU A 74 6.99 -3.08 0.31
C LEU A 74 7.64 -4.24 -0.46
N GLU A 75 6.86 -5.19 -0.96
CA GLU A 75 7.38 -6.31 -1.77
C GLU A 75 8.10 -5.81 -3.03
N ARG A 76 7.59 -4.75 -3.68
CA ARG A 76 8.27 -4.11 -4.82
C ARG A 76 9.57 -3.44 -4.43
N GLU A 77 9.62 -2.83 -3.24
CA GLU A 77 10.82 -2.20 -2.70
C GLU A 77 11.89 -3.25 -2.34
N LEU A 78 11.49 -4.34 -1.69
CA LEU A 78 12.38 -5.45 -1.32
C LEU A 78 12.92 -6.19 -2.55
N ASN A 79 12.11 -6.35 -3.60
CA ASN A 79 12.55 -6.97 -4.85
C ASN A 79 13.37 -6.00 -5.74
N ARG A 80 13.50 -4.73 -5.35
CA ARG A 80 14.36 -3.75 -6.01
C ARG A 80 15.79 -3.91 -5.48
N ASN A 81 16.41 -5.02 -5.89
CA ASN A 81 17.78 -5.42 -5.59
C ASN A 81 18.75 -4.22 -5.43
N PRO A 82 19.23 -3.89 -4.21
CA PRO A 82 20.36 -3.00 -4.05
C PRO A 82 21.66 -3.80 -4.26
N THR A 83 21.96 -4.19 -5.50
CA THR A 83 23.25 -4.80 -5.90
C THR A 83 24.41 -3.79 -5.86
N THR A 84 24.57 -3.06 -4.76
CA THR A 84 25.69 -2.11 -4.62
C THR A 84 26.38 -2.17 -3.26
N TYR A 85 26.16 -3.22 -2.46
CA TYR A 85 27.10 -3.56 -1.38
C TYR A 85 28.10 -4.60 -1.89
N SER A 86 28.89 -4.15 -2.86
CA SER A 86 30.17 -4.76 -3.24
C SER A 86 31.16 -3.63 -3.41
N THR A 87 31.68 -3.17 -2.28
CA THR A 87 33.01 -2.56 -2.21
C THR A 87 33.68 -3.17 -0.99
N GLY A 88 34.74 -3.93 -1.24
CA GLY A 88 35.26 -4.95 -0.34
C GLY A 88 36.09 -4.43 0.82
N SER A 89 36.16 -5.27 1.85
CA SER A 89 37.36 -5.50 2.65
C SER A 89 37.17 -6.82 3.41
N GLU A 90 37.38 -7.91 2.67
CA GLU A 90 37.89 -9.14 3.27
C GLU A 90 39.27 -8.82 3.83
N GLN A 91 39.45 -8.87 5.15
CA GLN A 91 40.71 -9.17 5.83
C GLN A 91 40.51 -9.10 7.34
N SER A 92 40.32 -10.25 7.95
CA SER A 92 41.04 -10.64 9.17
C SER A 92 40.58 -12.04 9.54
N GLY A 93 41.27 -13.03 8.94
CA GLY A 93 41.27 -14.39 9.46
C GLY A 93 41.73 -14.36 10.92
N THR A 94 41.00 -15.08 11.76
CA THR A 94 41.40 -15.37 13.13
C THR A 94 42.77 -16.05 13.09
N ARG A 95 43.79 -15.33 13.52
CA ARG A 95 45.06 -15.89 13.97
C ARG A 95 44.75 -16.75 15.20
N LEU A 96 44.57 -18.04 14.98
CA LEU A 96 44.74 -19.06 16.01
C LEU A 96 46.13 -19.62 15.76
N ASP A 97 47.05 -19.16 16.59
CA ASP A 97 48.37 -19.77 16.77
C ASP A 97 48.15 -21.09 17.52
N ASP A 98 48.08 -22.19 16.78
CA ASP A 98 48.29 -23.53 17.32
C ASP A 98 49.62 -24.04 16.78
N ASP A 99 50.69 -23.60 17.46
CA ASP A 99 51.99 -24.24 17.43
C ASP A 99 51.86 -25.52 18.27
N LEU A 100 51.61 -26.65 17.62
CA LEU A 100 51.82 -27.96 18.23
C LEU A 100 52.37 -28.96 17.22
N VAL A 101 53.70 -29.02 17.20
CA VAL A 101 54.50 -30.26 17.24
C VAL A 101 54.10 -31.36 16.25
N GLN A 102 54.89 -31.50 15.19
CA GLN A 102 55.24 -32.84 14.71
C GLN A 102 56.65 -32.89 14.08
N ALA A 103 57.52 -33.61 14.81
CA ALA A 103 58.54 -34.53 14.30
C ALA A 103 59.74 -34.00 13.50
N ARG A 104 60.88 -33.87 14.21
CA ARG A 104 62.05 -34.71 13.92
C ARG A 104 62.94 -34.88 15.14
#